data_AF-A0A024USH3-F1
#
_entry.id   AF-A0A024USH3-F1
#
_cell.length_a   1.000
_cell.length_b   1.000
_cell.length_c   1.000
_cell.angle_alpha   90.00
_cell.angle_beta   90.00
_cell.angle_gamma   90.00
#
_symmetry.space_group_name_H-M   'P 1'
#
loop_
_entity.id
_entity.type
_entity.pdbx_description
1 polymer ?
#
loop_
_entity_poly.entity_id
_entity_poly.type
_entity_poly.pdbx_seq_one_letter_code
_entity_poly.pdbx_strand_id
1 'polypeptide(L)'
;MVVEAAATLPSTQHHRHLIMRKTHAMGNHDVTHDERAHYVRRLVQEVVKVYTLLHSPFDRVAVHETCKALEHEVWETAPNADDYVRQIRAQVQSISKRGRCLLQQRDFEDASRIDSRPPTTAQRLSLYEPHTLSATPEESKRHLQQAHLRQALSTSWLKSQRKATRFRWEGPADVQEEAYVQSVQKAARSDIYEAVRNLYYNQLVTYEEQLRQSLDVEHRDWVAYDLSVVQGFLATLNSAAPTSASHHHHHHNTHTLHCQIEKVLKEKALFDYMWEMERCKVFNMPISPDSNYLHP
;
A
#
# COMPACT_ATOMS: atom_id res chain seq x y z
N MET A 1 13.99 -28.95 17.44
CA MET A 1 14.85 -27.77 17.70
C MET A 1 14.01 -26.54 17.39
N VAL A 2 13.52 -25.90 18.44
CA VAL A 2 12.65 -24.73 18.37
C VAL A 2 13.56 -23.51 18.40
N VAL A 3 13.53 -22.69 17.36
CA VAL A 3 14.28 -21.42 17.33
C VAL A 3 13.32 -20.32 17.75
N GLU A 4 13.45 -19.88 19.00
CA GLU A 4 12.87 -18.64 19.51
C GLU A 4 13.49 -17.45 18.77
N ALA A 5 12.70 -16.76 17.95
CA ALA A 5 12.99 -15.41 17.51
C ALA A 5 12.06 -14.46 18.29
N ALA A 6 12.47 -14.16 19.53
CA ALA A 6 11.85 -13.11 20.32
C ALA A 6 12.05 -11.76 19.61
N ALA A 7 10.95 -11.20 19.11
CA ALA A 7 10.87 -9.83 18.63
C ALA A 7 11.06 -8.87 19.81
N THR A 8 12.33 -8.63 20.14
CA THR A 8 12.75 -7.71 21.18
C THR A 8 12.51 -6.29 20.65
N LEU A 9 11.50 -5.60 21.20
CA LEU A 9 11.37 -4.15 21.04
C LEU A 9 12.62 -3.47 21.61
N PRO A 10 13.09 -2.34 21.04
CA PRO A 10 14.31 -1.71 21.51
C PRO A 10 14.12 -1.16 22.92
N SER A 11 14.96 -1.68 23.83
CA SER A 11 15.38 -1.03 25.06
C SER A 11 15.73 0.44 24.78
N THR A 12 15.05 1.35 25.47
CA THR A 12 15.35 2.78 25.51
C THR A 12 16.62 3.04 26.31
N GLN A 13 17.77 2.64 25.76
CA GLN A 13 19.09 2.99 26.27
C GLN A 13 19.98 3.44 25.11
N HIS A 14 19.83 4.71 24.70
CA HIS A 14 20.92 5.61 24.29
C HIS A 14 20.36 6.91 23.70
N HIS A 15 19.77 7.75 24.56
CA HIS A 15 19.78 9.21 24.34
C HIS A 15 19.63 9.94 25.68
N ARG A 16 20.72 9.97 26.45
CA ARG A 16 20.88 10.88 27.60
C ARG A 16 22.18 11.64 27.42
N HIS A 17 22.06 12.88 26.94
CA HIS A 17 22.61 14.04 27.63
C HIS A 17 22.06 15.33 27.00
N LEU A 18 20.92 15.79 27.51
CA LEU A 18 20.75 17.21 27.76
C LEU A 18 19.85 17.35 28.99
N ILE A 19 20.49 17.56 30.15
CA ILE A 19 19.82 18.06 31.34
C ILE A 19 19.53 19.53 31.05
N MET A 20 18.28 19.90 30.80
CA MET A 20 17.77 21.25 31.04
C MET A 20 16.29 21.19 31.42
N ARG A 21 16.07 21.41 32.72
CA ARG A 21 14.88 21.98 33.38
C ARG A 21 13.54 21.27 33.17
N LYS A 22 13.14 20.58 34.23
CA LYS A 22 11.77 20.19 34.56
C LYS A 22 10.93 21.46 34.76
N THR A 23 10.41 22.04 33.68
CA THR A 23 9.30 22.99 33.77
C THR A 23 8.05 22.15 33.95
N HIS A 24 7.55 22.06 35.19
CA HIS A 24 6.18 21.60 35.43
C HIS A 24 5.25 22.61 34.76
N ALA A 25 4.87 22.35 33.51
CA ALA A 25 3.77 23.04 32.87
C ALA A 25 2.51 22.57 33.59
N MET A 26 2.13 23.25 34.67
CA MET A 26 0.75 23.23 35.16
C MET A 26 -0.10 24.01 34.15
N GLY A 27 -0.22 23.46 32.94
CA GLY A 27 -1.13 23.95 31.93
C GLY A 27 -2.54 23.53 32.33
N ASN A 28 -3.41 24.51 32.59
CA ASN A 28 -4.84 24.28 32.58
C ASN A 28 -5.21 23.87 31.15
N HIS A 29 -5.18 22.57 30.89
CA HIS A 29 -5.70 22.00 29.67
C HIS A 29 -7.21 21.93 29.83
N ASP A 30 -7.96 22.66 29.02
CA ASP A 30 -9.42 22.53 28.90
C ASP A 30 -9.83 21.20 28.22
N VAL A 31 -9.06 20.13 28.45
CA VAL A 31 -9.28 18.80 27.90
C VAL A 31 -9.78 17.90 29.03
N THR A 32 -10.97 17.37 28.84
CA THR A 32 -11.64 16.52 29.81
C THR A 32 -10.95 15.15 29.93
N HIS A 33 -11.16 14.48 31.06
CA HIS A 33 -10.69 13.10 31.25
C HIS A 33 -11.23 12.14 30.16
N ASP A 34 -12.47 12.36 29.72
CA ASP A 34 -13.10 11.55 28.68
C ASP A 34 -12.43 11.70 27.31
N GLU A 35 -11.99 12.92 26.98
CA GLU A 35 -11.22 13.21 25.77
C GLU A 35 -9.83 12.58 25.83
N ARG A 36 -9.16 12.63 26.97
CA ARG A 36 -7.88 11.93 27.18
C ARG A 36 -8.04 10.42 27.00
N ALA A 37 -9.07 9.83 27.60
CA ALA A 37 -9.40 8.42 27.43
C ALA A 37 -9.76 8.07 25.98
N HIS A 38 -10.40 8.99 25.22
CA HIS A 38 -10.64 8.81 23.80
C HIS A 38 -9.34 8.66 23.00
N TYR A 39 -8.34 9.50 23.29
CA TYR A 39 -7.05 9.45 22.62
C TYR A 39 -6.25 8.19 22.94
N VAL A 40 -6.29 7.72 24.20
CA VAL A 40 -5.71 6.41 24.56
C VAL A 40 -6.36 5.29 23.74
N ARG A 41 -7.70 5.27 23.63
CA ARG A 41 -8.41 4.28 22.80
C ARG A 41 -7.99 4.35 21.32
N ARG A 42 -7.78 5.55 20.77
CA ARG A 42 -7.32 5.74 19.38
C ARG A 42 -5.91 5.21 19.16
N LEU A 43 -5.00 5.47 20.09
CA LEU A 43 -3.63 4.92 20.06
C LEU A 43 -3.67 3.39 20.10
N VAL A 44 -4.42 2.80 21.03
CA VAL A 44 -4.58 1.35 21.14
C VAL A 44 -5.13 0.75 19.85
N GLN A 45 -6.17 1.35 19.26
CA GLN A 45 -6.75 0.87 18.00
C GLN A 45 -5.73 0.79 16.86
N GLU A 46 -4.89 1.80 16.69
CA GLU A 46 -3.87 1.78 15.64
C GLU A 46 -2.75 0.78 15.95
N VAL A 47 -2.30 0.66 17.19
CA VAL A 47 -1.29 -0.34 17.58
C VAL A 47 -1.82 -1.76 17.34
N VAL A 48 -3.03 -2.07 17.80
CA VAL A 48 -3.67 -3.38 17.61
C VAL A 48 -3.82 -3.71 16.12
N LYS A 49 -4.20 -2.72 15.30
CA LYS A 49 -4.31 -2.88 13.85
C LYS A 49 -2.96 -3.25 13.23
N VAL A 50 -1.86 -2.61 13.65
CA VAL A 50 -0.52 -2.95 13.16
C VAL A 50 -0.13 -4.38 13.53
N TYR A 51 -0.30 -4.78 14.80
CA TYR A 51 -0.01 -6.16 15.23
C TYR A 51 -0.86 -7.19 14.48
N THR A 52 -2.14 -6.89 14.27
CA THR A 52 -3.06 -7.76 13.52
C THR A 52 -2.59 -7.94 12.08
N LEU A 53 -2.20 -6.85 11.39
CA LEU A 53 -1.69 -6.92 10.03
C LEU A 53 -0.36 -7.70 9.96
N LEU A 54 0.51 -7.52 10.94
CA LEU A 54 1.78 -8.23 11.06
C LEU A 54 1.62 -9.69 11.51
N HIS A 55 0.41 -10.13 11.89
CA HIS A 55 0.13 -11.44 12.47
C HIS A 55 1.01 -11.74 13.70
N SER A 56 1.42 -10.70 14.42
CA SER A 56 2.31 -10.81 15.56
C SER A 56 1.48 -10.89 16.85
N PRO A 57 1.78 -11.84 17.76
CA PRO A 57 1.10 -11.91 19.05
C PRO A 57 1.39 -10.66 19.87
N PHE A 58 0.39 -10.18 20.60
CA PHE A 58 0.53 -9.03 21.49
C PHE A 58 -0.34 -9.20 22.73
N ASP A 59 0.15 -8.67 23.86
CA ASP A 59 -0.63 -8.57 25.08
C ASP A 59 -1.46 -7.27 25.07
N ARG A 60 -2.78 -7.41 25.15
CA ARG A 60 -3.72 -6.29 25.16
C ARG A 60 -3.51 -5.38 26.37
N VAL A 61 -3.14 -5.92 27.53
CA VAL A 61 -2.94 -5.14 28.75
C VAL A 61 -1.67 -4.31 28.62
N ALA A 62 -0.56 -4.93 28.21
CA ALA A 62 0.69 -4.22 27.94
C ALA A 62 0.54 -3.12 26.87
N VAL A 63 -0.19 -3.38 25.78
CA VAL A 63 -0.45 -2.37 24.74
C VAL A 63 -1.25 -1.20 25.31
N HIS A 64 -2.28 -1.47 26.12
CA HIS A 64 -3.09 -0.42 26.75
C HIS A 64 -2.26 0.45 27.69
N GLU A 65 -1.46 -0.14 28.58
CA GLU A 65 -0.59 0.60 29.50
C GLU A 65 0.48 1.42 28.75
N THR A 66 1.04 0.88 27.67
CA THR A 66 2.00 1.61 26.83
C THR A 66 1.35 2.82 26.16
N CYS A 67 0.13 2.68 25.63
CA CYS A 67 -0.59 3.79 25.01
C CYS A 67 -1.00 4.86 26.04
N LYS A 68 -1.34 4.44 27.25
CA LYS A 68 -1.65 5.34 28.37
C LYS A 68 -0.40 6.11 28.82
N ALA A 69 0.75 5.46 28.92
CA ALA A 69 2.02 6.11 29.24
C ALA A 69 2.42 7.13 28.17
N LEU A 70 2.26 6.78 26.88
CA LEU A 70 2.56 7.68 25.77
C LEU A 70 1.60 8.88 25.73
N GLU A 71 0.30 8.67 25.98
CA GLU A 71 -0.64 9.80 26.13
C GLU A 71 -0.23 10.73 27.27
N HIS A 72 0.16 10.16 28.40
CA HIS A 72 0.58 10.94 29.57
C HIS A 72 1.86 11.73 29.30
N GLU A 73 2.81 11.19 28.54
CA GLU A 73 4.02 11.92 28.12
C GLU A 73 3.67 13.14 27.25
N VAL A 74 2.75 12.97 26.30
CA VAL A 74 2.28 14.08 25.44
C VAL A 74 1.49 15.10 26.26
N TRP A 75 0.71 14.64 27.23
CA TRP A 75 -0.01 15.52 28.15
C TRP A 75 0.94 16.43 28.94
N GLU A 76 1.97 15.86 29.56
CA GLU A 76 2.93 16.61 30.38
C GLU A 76 3.82 17.57 29.56
N THR A 77 4.03 17.27 28.28
CA THR A 77 4.92 18.06 27.41
C THR A 77 4.19 19.09 26.55
N ALA A 78 2.88 18.96 26.39
CA ALA A 78 2.10 19.91 25.60
C ALA A 78 1.89 21.23 26.36
N PRO A 79 2.16 22.39 25.74
CA PRO A 79 1.96 23.69 26.40
C PRO A 79 0.49 24.13 26.49
N ASN A 80 -0.41 23.56 25.68
CA ASN A 80 -1.84 23.88 25.66
C ASN A 80 -2.66 22.71 25.07
N ALA A 81 -3.99 22.83 25.08
CA ALA A 81 -4.92 21.80 24.59
C ALA A 81 -4.77 21.49 23.08
N ASP A 82 -4.62 22.50 22.23
CA ASP A 82 -4.48 22.32 20.78
C ASP A 82 -3.17 21.60 20.42
N ASP A 83 -2.10 21.95 21.12
CA ASP A 83 -0.79 21.32 21.01
C ASP A 83 -0.84 19.86 21.45
N TYR A 84 -1.53 19.56 22.56
CA TYR A 84 -1.78 18.20 23.02
C TYR A 84 -2.50 17.38 21.94
N VAL A 85 -3.63 17.89 21.41
CA VAL A 85 -4.40 17.21 20.37
C VAL A 85 -3.57 16.99 19.11
N ARG A 86 -2.80 18.00 18.68
CA ARG A 86 -1.94 17.92 17.50
C ARG A 86 -0.83 16.87 17.68
N GLN A 87 -0.15 16.87 18.82
CA GLN A 87 0.91 15.92 19.11
C GLN A 87 0.37 14.48 19.20
N ILE A 88 -0.76 14.26 19.88
CA ILE A 88 -1.41 12.95 19.92
C ILE A 88 -1.79 12.46 18.52
N ARG A 89 -2.39 13.32 17.68
CA ARG A 89 -2.73 12.96 16.30
C ARG A 89 -1.48 12.60 15.49
N ALA A 90 -0.39 13.33 15.68
CA ALA A 90 0.89 13.01 15.05
C ALA A 90 1.42 11.65 15.51
N GLN A 91 1.29 11.29 16.79
CA GLN A 91 1.67 9.97 17.31
C GLN A 91 0.83 8.85 16.68
N VAL A 92 -0.49 9.02 16.59
CA VAL A 92 -1.39 8.08 15.90
C VAL A 92 -0.95 7.86 14.44
N GLN A 93 -0.70 8.94 13.69
CA GLN A 93 -0.23 8.85 12.31
C GLN A 93 1.15 8.20 12.19
N SER A 94 2.05 8.48 13.14
CA SER A 94 3.40 7.90 13.21
C SER A 94 3.33 6.38 13.39
N ILE A 95 2.47 5.88 14.29
CA ILE A 95 2.21 4.45 14.50
C ILE A 95 1.72 3.81 13.19
N SER A 96 0.73 4.41 12.52
CA SER A 96 0.22 3.88 11.25
C SER A 96 1.28 3.92 10.12
N LYS A 97 2.15 4.93 10.10
CA LYS A 97 3.25 5.03 9.11
C LYS A 97 4.29 3.95 9.37
N ARG A 98 4.75 3.80 10.62
CA ARG A 98 5.73 2.79 11.00
C ARG A 98 5.22 1.38 10.76
N GLY A 99 3.96 1.11 11.09
CA GLY A 99 3.31 -0.16 10.80
C GLY A 99 3.29 -0.50 9.31
N ARG A 100 3.02 0.47 8.44
CA ARG A 100 3.11 0.28 6.99
C ARG A 100 4.54 -0.02 6.52
N CYS A 101 5.54 0.68 7.04
CA CYS A 101 6.94 0.39 6.72
C CYS A 101 7.35 -1.03 7.16
N LEU A 102 6.93 -1.48 8.34
CA LEU A 102 7.22 -2.84 8.83
C LEU A 102 6.55 -3.91 7.96
N LEU A 103 5.33 -3.67 7.48
CA LEU A 103 4.65 -4.57 6.55
C LEU A 103 5.42 -4.68 5.22
N GLN A 104 5.83 -3.54 4.66
CA GLN A 104 6.63 -3.50 3.43
C GLN A 104 7.99 -4.21 3.59
N GLN A 105 8.64 -4.05 4.74
CA GLN A 105 9.90 -4.76 5.05
C GLN A 105 9.69 -6.26 5.16
N ARG A 106 8.61 -6.72 5.80
CA ARG A 106 8.29 -8.15 5.87
C ARG A 106 8.01 -8.72 4.49
N ASP A 107 7.23 -8.03 3.66
CA ASP A 107 6.93 -8.46 2.30
C ASP A 107 8.21 -8.53 1.45
N PHE A 108 9.18 -7.64 1.68
CA PHE A 108 10.50 -7.68 1.04
C PHE A 108 11.40 -8.82 1.57
N GLU A 109 11.42 -9.07 2.88
CA GLU A 109 12.18 -10.17 3.47
C GLU A 109 11.62 -11.55 3.06
N ASP A 110 10.31 -11.68 2.98
CA ASP A 110 9.65 -12.89 2.49
C ASP A 110 9.93 -13.11 1.00
N ALA A 111 9.94 -12.05 0.17
CA ALA A 111 10.34 -12.14 -1.23
C ALA A 111 11.82 -12.54 -1.41
N SER A 112 12.72 -11.96 -0.60
CA SER A 112 14.16 -12.26 -0.67
C SER A 112 14.55 -13.65 -0.17
N ARG A 113 13.75 -14.28 0.71
CA ARG A 113 13.96 -15.67 1.15
C ARG A 113 13.55 -16.70 0.10
N ILE A 114 12.64 -16.36 -0.81
CA ILE A 114 12.22 -17.25 -1.90
C ILE A 114 13.27 -17.28 -3.03
N ASP A 115 14.10 -16.24 -3.16
CA ASP A 115 15.11 -16.07 -4.22
C ASP A 115 16.54 -16.50 -3.83
N SER A 116 16.70 -17.64 -3.16
CA SER A 116 18.02 -18.25 -2.91
C SER A 116 18.53 -19.09 -4.10
N ARG A 117 18.52 -18.51 -5.31
CA ARG A 117 19.23 -19.05 -6.47
C ARG A 117 20.19 -17.99 -6.98
N PRO A 118 21.49 -18.31 -7.21
CA PRO A 118 22.45 -17.30 -7.65
C PRO A 118 22.00 -16.69 -8.97
N PRO A 119 22.25 -15.38 -9.20
CA PRO A 119 21.80 -14.71 -10.40
C PRO A 119 22.64 -15.24 -11.56
N THR A 120 22.07 -16.18 -12.30
CA THR A 120 22.69 -16.63 -13.56
C THR A 120 22.51 -15.49 -14.55
N THR A 121 23.63 -14.97 -15.03
CA THR A 121 23.76 -13.96 -16.08
C THR A 121 23.29 -14.53 -17.42
N ALA A 122 21.98 -14.71 -17.57
CA ALA A 122 21.36 -15.21 -18.79
C ALA A 122 20.06 -14.44 -19.03
N GLN A 123 20.13 -13.46 -19.94
CA GLN A 123 19.02 -12.94 -20.74
C GLN A 123 17.70 -12.69 -19.96
N ARG A 124 17.60 -11.56 -19.26
CA ARG A 124 16.33 -11.05 -18.72
C ARG A 124 15.48 -10.44 -19.85
N LEU A 125 14.94 -11.29 -20.70
CA LEU A 125 13.78 -10.96 -21.52
C LEU A 125 12.57 -10.77 -20.59
N SER A 126 11.62 -9.91 -20.97
CA SER A 126 10.38 -9.67 -20.21
C SER A 126 9.73 -11.00 -19.79
N LEU A 127 9.60 -11.23 -18.49
CA LEU A 127 8.96 -12.42 -17.93
C LEU A 127 7.44 -12.43 -18.13
N TYR A 128 6.88 -11.33 -18.63
CA TYR A 128 5.44 -11.15 -18.80
C TYR A 128 5.09 -11.12 -20.28
N GLU A 129 4.32 -12.12 -20.73
CA GLU A 129 3.72 -12.06 -22.06
C GLU A 129 2.59 -11.02 -22.09
N PRO A 130 2.45 -10.25 -23.19
CA PRO A 130 1.32 -9.35 -23.39
C PRO A 130 -0.02 -10.07 -23.20
N HIS A 131 -0.94 -9.45 -22.47
CA HIS A 131 -2.27 -9.98 -22.25
C HIS A 131 -3.13 -9.76 -23.50
N THR A 132 -3.79 -10.85 -23.95
CA THR A 132 -4.78 -10.77 -25.02
C THR A 132 -6.04 -10.11 -24.46
N LEU A 133 -6.36 -8.92 -24.95
CA LEU A 133 -7.52 -8.15 -24.50
C LEU A 133 -8.81 -8.92 -24.81
N SER A 134 -9.65 -9.17 -23.80
CA SER A 134 -10.96 -9.81 -24.00
C SER A 134 -12.03 -8.82 -24.48
N ALA A 135 -11.79 -7.51 -24.34
CA ALA A 135 -12.68 -6.44 -24.76
C ALA A 135 -11.90 -5.18 -25.16
N THR A 136 -12.54 -4.28 -25.90
CA THR A 136 -11.95 -2.96 -26.19
C THR A 136 -11.77 -2.13 -24.90
N PRO A 137 -10.88 -1.13 -24.89
CA PRO A 137 -10.71 -0.26 -23.73
C PRO A 137 -12.01 0.47 -23.34
N GLU A 138 -12.81 0.91 -24.32
CA GLU A 138 -14.10 1.58 -24.11
C GLU A 138 -15.11 0.64 -23.46
N GLU A 139 -15.21 -0.60 -23.94
CA GLU A 139 -16.07 -1.63 -23.35
C GLU A 139 -15.60 -1.99 -21.95
N SER A 140 -14.29 -2.13 -21.73
CA SER A 140 -13.71 -2.41 -20.41
C SER A 140 -14.03 -1.30 -19.41
N LYS A 141 -14.02 -0.02 -19.82
CA LYS A 141 -14.45 1.12 -18.98
C LYS A 141 -15.94 1.04 -18.64
N ARG A 142 -16.81 0.71 -19.60
CA ARG A 142 -18.25 0.54 -19.36
C ARG A 142 -18.52 -0.62 -18.40
N HIS A 143 -17.86 -1.76 -18.62
CA HIS A 143 -17.95 -2.92 -17.73
C HIS A 143 -17.47 -2.59 -16.32
N LEU A 144 -16.35 -1.87 -16.19
CA LEU A 144 -15.84 -1.41 -14.89
C LEU A 144 -16.86 -0.54 -14.13
N GLN A 145 -17.46 0.45 -14.81
CA GLN A 145 -18.47 1.32 -14.21
C GLN A 145 -19.71 0.53 -13.77
N GLN A 146 -20.22 -0.34 -14.65
CA GLN A 146 -21.40 -1.15 -14.34
C GLN A 146 -21.14 -2.12 -13.19
N ALA A 147 -19.96 -2.74 -13.15
CA ALA A 147 -19.56 -3.65 -12.09
C ALA A 147 -19.40 -2.93 -10.74
N HIS A 148 -18.82 -1.72 -10.71
CA HIS A 148 -18.79 -0.89 -9.50
C HIS A 148 -20.20 -0.54 -8.99
N LEU A 149 -21.14 -0.23 -9.89
CA LEU A 149 -22.54 0.01 -9.51
C LEU A 149 -23.16 -1.25 -8.90
N ARG A 150 -23.02 -2.42 -9.54
CA ARG A 150 -23.50 -3.71 -9.01
C ARG A 150 -22.90 -4.02 -7.64
N GLN A 151 -21.60 -3.75 -7.44
CA GLN A 151 -20.92 -3.95 -6.16
C GLN A 151 -21.43 -2.98 -5.07
N ALA A 152 -21.65 -1.71 -5.42
CA ALA A 152 -22.16 -0.70 -4.49
C ALA A 152 -23.59 -1.01 -4.04
N LEU A 153 -24.45 -1.38 -4.99
CA LEU A 153 -25.85 -1.76 -4.72
C LEU A 153 -25.92 -3.02 -3.84
N SER A 154 -25.20 -4.09 -4.19
CA SER A 154 -25.16 -5.32 -3.39
C SER A 154 -24.62 -5.08 -1.97
N THR A 155 -23.57 -4.28 -1.85
CA THR A 155 -23.01 -3.92 -0.53
C THR A 155 -23.95 -3.07 0.30
N SER A 156 -24.67 -2.13 -0.33
CA SER A 156 -25.68 -1.30 0.32
C SER A 156 -26.85 -2.14 0.82
N TRP A 157 -27.36 -3.04 -0.02
CA TRP A 157 -28.43 -3.97 0.33
C TRP A 157 -28.04 -4.85 1.52
N LEU A 158 -26.86 -5.49 1.50
CA LEU A 158 -26.36 -6.31 2.61
C LEU A 158 -26.22 -5.51 3.92
N LYS A 159 -25.78 -4.24 3.83
CA LYS A 159 -25.70 -3.36 5.00
C LYS A 159 -27.07 -2.97 5.51
N SER A 160 -28.04 -2.73 4.62
CA SER A 160 -29.43 -2.43 4.98
C SER A 160 -30.03 -3.60 5.74
N GLN A 161 -29.94 -4.83 5.19
CA GLN A 161 -30.43 -6.05 5.85
C GLN A 161 -29.84 -6.25 7.25
N ARG A 162 -28.53 -6.04 7.43
CA ARG A 162 -27.88 -6.13 8.77
C ARG A 162 -28.33 -5.07 9.76
N LYS A 163 -28.77 -3.90 9.30
CA LYS A 163 -29.34 -2.86 10.17
C LYS A 163 -30.79 -3.18 10.49
N ALA A 164 -31.48 -3.74 9.52
CA ALA A 164 -32.91 -3.88 9.52
C ALA A 164 -33.34 -5.12 10.37
N THR A 165 -32.55 -6.20 10.32
CA THR A 165 -32.56 -7.33 11.29
C THR A 165 -32.41 -6.94 12.77
N ARG A 166 -32.02 -5.70 13.09
CA ARG A 166 -31.98 -5.19 14.48
C ARG A 166 -33.36 -4.74 14.97
N PHE A 167 -34.32 -4.56 14.07
CA PHE A 167 -35.67 -4.14 14.39
C PHE A 167 -36.60 -5.35 14.42
N ARG A 168 -37.36 -5.45 15.52
CA ARG A 168 -38.21 -6.61 15.88
C ARG A 168 -39.36 -6.90 14.90
N TRP A 169 -39.61 -6.02 13.93
CA TRP A 169 -40.72 -6.10 12.98
C TRP A 169 -40.32 -6.64 11.61
N GLU A 170 -39.03 -6.80 11.34
CA GLU A 170 -38.60 -7.45 10.10
C GLU A 170 -38.67 -8.96 10.22
N GLY A 171 -39.26 -9.60 9.22
CA GLY A 171 -39.23 -11.05 9.06
C GLY A 171 -37.81 -11.55 8.79
N PRO A 172 -37.58 -12.86 8.91
CA PRO A 172 -36.30 -13.46 8.52
C PRO A 172 -35.98 -13.11 7.06
N ALA A 173 -34.75 -12.66 6.80
CA ALA A 173 -34.29 -12.37 5.45
C ALA A 173 -34.40 -13.61 4.56
N ASP A 174 -34.83 -13.43 3.32
CA ASP A 174 -34.91 -14.52 2.35
C ASP A 174 -33.50 -15.02 2.01
N VAL A 175 -33.22 -16.27 2.37
CA VAL A 175 -31.93 -16.94 2.15
C VAL A 175 -31.60 -17.00 0.66
N GLN A 176 -32.60 -17.08 -0.22
CA GLN A 176 -32.40 -17.07 -1.68
C GLN A 176 -31.99 -15.68 -2.18
N GLU A 177 -32.61 -14.63 -1.65
CA GLU A 177 -32.28 -13.24 -2.00
C GLU A 177 -30.86 -12.89 -1.53
N GLU A 178 -30.47 -13.28 -0.31
CA GLU A 178 -29.11 -13.06 0.19
C GLU A 178 -28.06 -13.81 -0.65
N ALA A 179 -28.30 -15.08 -0.99
CA ALA A 179 -27.42 -15.86 -1.84
C ALA A 179 -27.27 -15.23 -3.24
N TYR A 180 -28.37 -14.74 -3.81
CA TYR A 180 -28.36 -14.01 -5.07
C TYR A 180 -27.50 -12.75 -4.99
N VAL A 181 -27.70 -11.91 -3.97
CA VAL A 181 -26.93 -10.67 -3.80
C VAL A 181 -25.43 -10.94 -3.60
N GLN A 182 -25.08 -12.00 -2.86
CA GLN A 182 -23.68 -12.44 -2.72
C GLN A 182 -23.09 -12.91 -4.06
N SER A 183 -23.87 -13.61 -4.90
CA SER A 183 -23.42 -14.02 -6.23
C SER A 183 -23.18 -12.82 -7.16
N VAL A 184 -24.08 -11.83 -7.14
CA VAL A 184 -23.91 -10.55 -7.88
C VAL A 184 -22.67 -9.81 -7.40
N GLN A 185 -22.43 -9.77 -6.09
CA GLN A 185 -21.24 -9.14 -5.53
C GLN A 185 -19.95 -9.86 -5.96
N LYS A 186 -19.96 -11.19 -6.00
CA LYS A 186 -18.82 -12.00 -6.47
C LYS A 186 -18.55 -11.77 -7.95
N ALA A 187 -19.59 -11.80 -8.79
CA ALA A 187 -19.49 -11.52 -10.22
C ALA A 187 -18.92 -10.12 -10.47
N ALA A 188 -19.48 -9.09 -9.81
CA ALA A 188 -19.01 -7.73 -9.94
C ALA A 188 -17.52 -7.56 -9.58
N ARG A 189 -17.00 -8.28 -8.57
CA ARG A 189 -15.57 -8.24 -8.23
C ARG A 189 -14.69 -8.85 -9.33
N SER A 190 -15.16 -9.94 -9.94
CA SER A 190 -14.49 -10.57 -11.08
C SER A 190 -14.47 -9.63 -12.29
N ASP A 191 -15.62 -9.04 -12.62
CA ASP A 191 -15.77 -8.10 -13.74
C ASP A 191 -14.85 -6.88 -13.57
N ILE A 192 -14.76 -6.32 -12.35
CA ILE A 192 -13.85 -5.20 -12.04
C ILE A 192 -12.40 -5.60 -12.29
N TYR A 193 -11.98 -6.77 -11.80
CA TYR A 193 -10.62 -7.23 -11.96
C TYR A 193 -10.26 -7.44 -13.43
N GLU A 194 -11.13 -8.11 -14.19
CA GLU A 194 -10.91 -8.35 -15.62
C GLU A 194 -10.84 -7.03 -16.41
N ALA A 195 -11.73 -6.08 -16.11
CA ALA A 195 -11.69 -4.76 -16.73
C ALA A 195 -10.39 -4.01 -16.42
N VAL A 196 -9.91 -4.04 -15.18
CA VAL A 196 -8.61 -3.44 -14.79
C VAL A 196 -7.45 -4.13 -15.54
N ARG A 197 -7.47 -5.47 -15.63
CA ARG A 197 -6.46 -6.22 -16.39
C ARG A 197 -6.43 -5.82 -17.86
N ASN A 198 -7.59 -5.77 -18.51
CA ASN A 198 -7.70 -5.35 -19.92
C ASN A 198 -7.22 -3.90 -20.13
N LEU A 199 -7.52 -3.00 -19.19
CA LEU A 199 -7.16 -1.59 -19.34
C LEU A 199 -5.67 -1.33 -19.19
N TYR A 200 -5.00 -2.00 -18.25
CA TYR A 200 -3.69 -1.56 -17.78
C TYR A 200 -2.56 -2.57 -17.96
N TYR A 201 -2.84 -3.88 -18.11
CA TYR A 201 -1.79 -4.89 -18.09
C TYR A 201 -0.73 -4.65 -19.18
N ASN A 202 -1.14 -4.46 -20.43
CA ASN A 202 -0.20 -4.24 -21.52
C ASN A 202 0.59 -2.94 -21.38
N GLN A 203 -0.04 -1.89 -20.83
CA GLN A 203 0.65 -0.62 -20.56
C GLN A 203 1.73 -0.78 -19.49
N LEU A 204 1.44 -1.60 -18.46
CA LEU A 204 2.40 -1.93 -17.41
C LEU A 204 3.55 -2.79 -17.95
N VAL A 205 3.28 -3.76 -18.84
CA VAL A 205 4.34 -4.54 -19.50
C VAL A 205 5.29 -3.63 -20.28
N THR A 206 4.75 -2.71 -21.09
CA THR A 206 5.59 -1.75 -21.83
C THR A 206 6.38 -0.83 -20.88
N TYR A 207 5.78 -0.38 -19.79
CA TYR A 207 6.48 0.48 -18.84
C TYR A 207 7.61 -0.27 -18.12
N GLU A 208 7.36 -1.52 -17.76
CA GLU A 208 8.35 -2.41 -17.15
C GLU A 208 9.58 -2.60 -18.04
N GLU A 209 9.37 -2.83 -19.34
CA GLU A 209 10.45 -2.93 -20.33
C GLU A 209 11.25 -1.63 -20.45
N GLN A 210 10.58 -0.47 -20.44
CA GLN A 210 11.23 0.85 -20.49
C GLN A 210 12.09 1.11 -19.24
N LEU A 211 11.59 0.75 -18.05
CA LEU A 211 12.33 0.89 -16.80
C LEU A 211 13.57 -0.01 -16.77
N ARG A 212 13.47 -1.25 -17.28
CA ARG A 212 14.64 -2.13 -17.42
C ARG A 212 15.70 -1.54 -18.36
N GLN A 213 15.28 -1.10 -19.55
CA GLN A 213 16.19 -0.43 -20.49
C GLN A 213 16.87 0.79 -19.88
N SER A 214 16.15 1.54 -19.03
CA SER A 214 16.69 2.69 -18.32
C SER A 214 17.77 2.31 -17.31
N LEU A 215 17.51 1.29 -16.50
CA LEU A 215 18.49 0.78 -15.53
C LEU A 215 19.73 0.17 -16.18
N ASP A 216 19.59 -0.42 -17.38
CA ASP A 216 20.72 -0.96 -18.15
C ASP A 216 21.67 0.16 -18.63
N VAL A 217 21.17 1.38 -18.83
CA VAL A 217 21.98 2.54 -19.21
C VAL A 217 22.61 3.20 -17.99
N GLU A 218 21.84 3.44 -16.92
CA GLU A 218 22.33 4.04 -15.69
C GLU A 218 21.49 3.58 -14.49
N HIS A 219 22.16 3.10 -13.44
CA HIS A 219 21.46 2.68 -12.23
C HIS A 219 20.92 3.90 -11.46
N ARG A 220 19.59 3.97 -11.32
CA ARG A 220 18.90 5.01 -10.54
C ARG A 220 17.92 4.40 -9.57
N ASP A 221 18.07 4.73 -8.29
CA ASP A 221 17.28 4.12 -7.21
C ASP A 221 15.77 4.32 -7.37
N TRP A 222 15.36 5.46 -7.92
CA TRP A 222 13.94 5.73 -8.18
C TRP A 222 13.38 4.89 -9.33
N VAL A 223 14.16 4.62 -10.38
CA VAL A 223 13.78 3.73 -11.49
C VAL A 223 13.71 2.28 -11.01
N ALA A 224 14.64 1.87 -10.14
CA ALA A 224 14.62 0.54 -9.51
C ALA A 224 13.40 0.35 -8.60
N TYR A 225 13.02 1.40 -7.85
CA TYR A 225 11.80 1.41 -7.06
C TYR A 225 10.56 1.29 -7.95
N ASP A 226 10.42 2.12 -8.99
CA ASP A 226 9.29 2.07 -9.91
C ASP A 226 9.19 0.71 -10.60
N LEU A 227 10.32 0.12 -10.98
CA LEU A 227 10.38 -1.23 -11.55
C LEU A 227 9.80 -2.28 -10.58
N SER A 228 10.19 -2.22 -9.30
CA SER A 228 9.65 -3.15 -8.29
C SER A 228 8.14 -3.00 -8.11
N VAL A 229 7.62 -1.77 -8.19
CA VAL A 229 6.19 -1.46 -8.05
C VAL A 229 5.41 -2.00 -9.25
N VAL A 230 5.90 -1.75 -10.47
CA VAL A 230 5.28 -2.24 -11.71
C VAL A 230 5.29 -3.77 -11.77
N GLN A 231 6.39 -4.41 -11.36
CA GLN A 231 6.46 -5.87 -11.27
C GLN A 231 5.47 -6.44 -10.24
N GLY A 232 5.28 -5.76 -9.10
CA GLY A 232 4.25 -6.11 -8.13
C GLY A 232 2.83 -6.04 -8.69
N PHE A 233 2.52 -5.00 -9.48
CA PHE A 233 1.23 -4.90 -10.16
C PHE A 233 1.04 -5.97 -11.24
N LEU A 234 2.06 -6.22 -12.06
CA LEU A 234 2.00 -7.26 -13.09
C LEU A 234 1.81 -8.65 -12.48
N ALA A 235 2.53 -8.99 -11.42
CA ALA A 235 2.32 -10.24 -10.69
C ALA A 235 0.88 -10.36 -10.16
N THR A 236 0.35 -9.27 -9.59
CA THR A 236 -1.04 -9.22 -9.09
C THR A 236 -2.06 -9.43 -10.22
N LEU A 237 -1.85 -8.85 -11.39
CA LEU A 237 -2.76 -8.96 -12.54
C LEU A 237 -2.60 -10.28 -13.32
N ASN A 238 -1.42 -10.89 -13.26
CA ASN A 238 -1.12 -12.15 -13.96
C ASN A 238 -1.63 -13.39 -13.20
N SER A 239 -1.76 -13.31 -11.87
CA SER A 239 -2.16 -14.42 -10.99
C SER A 239 -3.59 -14.98 -11.22
N ALA A 240 -4.33 -14.47 -12.21
CA ALA A 240 -5.68 -14.93 -12.54
C ALA A 240 -5.72 -15.84 -13.77
N ALA A 241 -4.87 -16.87 -13.82
CA ALA A 241 -5.21 -18.08 -14.55
C ALA A 241 -6.32 -18.82 -13.77
N PRO A 242 -7.37 -19.33 -14.43
CA PRO A 242 -8.53 -19.91 -13.75
C PRO A 242 -8.20 -21.34 -13.31
N THR A 243 -7.27 -21.52 -12.39
CA THR A 243 -7.03 -22.80 -11.72
C THR A 243 -7.54 -22.70 -10.29
N SER A 244 -8.79 -23.12 -10.16
CA SER A 244 -9.42 -23.67 -8.97
C SER A 244 -8.43 -24.28 -7.97
N ALA A 245 -8.11 -23.57 -6.87
CA ALA A 245 -7.85 -24.12 -5.53
C ALA A 245 -7.17 -23.12 -4.56
N SER A 246 -6.56 -22.02 -5.00
CA SER A 246 -5.75 -21.16 -4.12
C SER A 246 -6.31 -19.76 -3.84
N HIS A 247 -7.58 -19.48 -4.16
CA HIS A 247 -8.17 -18.14 -4.07
C HIS A 247 -8.59 -17.66 -2.67
N HIS A 248 -8.06 -18.23 -1.58
CA HIS A 248 -8.50 -17.88 -0.23
C HIS A 248 -7.79 -16.70 0.44
N HIS A 249 -6.70 -16.14 -0.11
CA HIS A 249 -5.93 -15.12 0.63
C HIS A 249 -5.53 -13.83 -0.09
N HIS A 250 -5.90 -13.61 -1.35
CA HIS A 250 -5.62 -12.34 -2.06
C HIS A 250 -6.89 -11.66 -2.55
N HIS A 251 -7.80 -11.35 -1.62
CA HIS A 251 -8.79 -10.30 -1.83
C HIS A 251 -8.10 -8.93 -1.70
N HIS A 252 -7.15 -8.63 -2.58
CA HIS A 252 -6.70 -7.25 -2.75
C HIS A 252 -7.92 -6.41 -3.10
N ASN A 253 -8.04 -5.25 -2.46
CA ASN A 253 -9.09 -4.30 -2.79
C ASN A 253 -8.86 -3.85 -4.24
N THR A 254 -9.57 -4.44 -5.19
CA THR A 254 -9.42 -4.20 -6.63
C THR A 254 -9.54 -2.72 -6.98
N HIS A 255 -10.32 -1.96 -6.20
CA HIS A 255 -10.40 -0.51 -6.28
C HIS A 255 -9.08 0.19 -5.90
N THR A 256 -8.43 -0.26 -4.82
CA THR A 256 -7.12 0.26 -4.42
C THR A 256 -6.05 -0.04 -5.48
N LEU A 257 -6.05 -1.26 -6.03
CA LEU A 257 -5.15 -1.64 -7.11
C LEU A 257 -5.36 -0.74 -8.34
N HIS A 258 -6.61 -0.54 -8.76
CA HIS A 258 -6.97 0.36 -9.86
C HIS A 258 -6.44 1.79 -9.64
N CYS A 259 -6.69 2.39 -8.47
CA CYS A 259 -6.21 3.73 -8.15
C CYS A 259 -4.68 3.83 -8.10
N GLN A 260 -4.00 2.79 -7.59
CA GLN A 260 -2.54 2.75 -7.52
C GLN A 260 -1.91 2.66 -8.91
N ILE A 261 -2.47 1.82 -9.79
CA ILE A 261 -2.05 1.71 -11.18
C ILE A 261 -2.25 3.05 -11.91
N GLU A 262 -3.40 3.70 -11.75
CA GLU A 262 -3.63 5.03 -12.36
C GLU A 262 -2.64 6.08 -11.88
N LYS A 263 -2.26 6.04 -10.60
CA LYS A 263 -1.28 6.95 -10.05
C LYS A 263 0.10 6.73 -10.67
N VAL A 264 0.56 5.48 -10.73
CA VAL A 264 1.85 5.13 -11.32
C VAL A 264 1.90 5.45 -12.81
N LEU A 265 0.83 5.20 -13.56
CA LEU A 265 0.77 5.56 -14.98
C LEU A 265 0.69 7.07 -15.22
N LYS A 266 0.21 7.88 -14.26
CA LYS A 266 0.34 9.35 -14.33
C LYS A 266 1.77 9.79 -14.07
N GLU A 267 2.45 9.16 -13.11
CA GLU A 267 3.86 9.43 -12.80
C GLU A 267 4.79 8.97 -13.94
N LYS A 268 4.40 7.94 -14.71
CA LYS A 268 5.10 7.51 -15.95
C LYS A 268 5.31 8.66 -16.95
N ALA A 269 4.38 9.60 -17.09
CA ALA A 269 4.55 10.72 -18.01
C ALA A 269 5.77 11.60 -17.67
N LEU A 270 6.10 11.71 -16.38
CA LEU A 270 7.31 12.40 -15.92
C LEU A 270 8.56 11.58 -16.26
N PHE A 271 8.51 10.26 -16.07
CA PHE A 271 9.58 9.36 -16.51
C PHE A 271 9.80 9.47 -18.03
N ASP A 272 8.75 9.38 -18.85
CA ASP A 272 8.83 9.46 -20.31
C ASP A 272 9.49 10.77 -20.77
N TYR A 273 9.13 11.89 -20.15
CA TYR A 273 9.75 13.18 -20.42
C TYR A 273 11.24 13.20 -20.05
N MET A 274 11.61 12.75 -18.85
CA MET A 274 13.00 12.72 -18.40
C MET A 274 13.85 11.77 -19.24
N TRP A 275 13.29 10.60 -19.57
CA TRP A 275 13.91 9.58 -20.39
C TRP A 275 14.15 10.09 -21.82
N GLU A 276 13.16 10.74 -22.44
CA GLU A 276 13.31 11.32 -23.78
C GLU A 276 14.33 12.47 -23.79
N MET A 277 14.34 13.31 -22.75
CA MET A 277 15.34 14.38 -22.59
C MET A 277 16.76 13.81 -22.48
N GLU A 278 16.94 12.67 -21.83
CA GLU A 278 18.25 12.00 -21.73
C GLU A 278 18.67 11.37 -23.04
N ARG A 279 17.74 10.69 -23.74
CA ARG A 279 18.01 10.19 -25.09
C ARG A 279 18.39 11.32 -26.05
N CYS A 280 17.72 12.46 -25.97
CA CYS A 280 18.05 13.65 -26.76
C CYS A 280 19.42 14.26 -26.42
N LYS A 281 19.88 14.18 -25.16
CA LYS A 281 21.23 14.65 -24.76
C LYS A 281 22.35 13.83 -25.40
N VAL A 282 22.14 12.54 -25.63
CA VAL A 282 23.12 11.66 -26.29
C VAL A 282 23.31 12.03 -27.78
N PHE A 283 22.30 12.60 -28.44
CA PHE A 283 22.39 13.06 -29.83
C PHE A 283 22.97 14.47 -30.02
N ASN A 284 23.08 15.26 -28.95
CA ASN A 284 23.63 16.63 -28.97
C ASN A 284 25.05 16.71 -28.40
N MET A 285 25.87 15.67 -28.59
CA MET A 285 27.32 15.82 -28.44
C MET A 285 27.82 16.75 -29.54
N PRO A 286 28.44 17.90 -29.24
CA PRO A 286 29.06 18.72 -30.26
C PRO A 286 30.17 17.90 -30.91
N ILE A 287 30.12 17.78 -32.24
CA ILE A 287 31.27 17.37 -33.03
C ILE A 287 32.41 18.31 -32.63
N SER A 288 33.40 17.78 -31.91
CA SER A 288 34.56 18.56 -31.46
C SER A 288 35.24 19.16 -32.70
N PRO A 289 35.46 20.48 -32.76
CA PRO A 289 36.15 21.10 -33.88
C PRO A 289 37.65 21.00 -33.66
N ASP A 290 38.18 19.78 -33.52
CA ASP A 290 39.62 19.53 -33.49
C ASP A 290 39.95 18.48 -34.54
N SER A 291 39.94 18.92 -35.80
CA SER A 291 40.72 18.29 -36.86
C SER A 291 41.56 19.36 -37.55
N ASN A 292 42.50 19.91 -36.77
CA ASN A 292 43.72 20.48 -37.32
C ASN A 292 44.66 19.32 -37.66
N TYR A 293 44.59 18.80 -38.89
CA TYR A 293 45.70 18.09 -39.51
C TYR A 293 45.89 18.59 -40.94
N LEU A 294 46.79 19.57 -41.02
CA LEU A 294 47.81 19.82 -42.05
C LEU A 294 47.68 19.10 -43.41
N HIS A 295 47.65 19.96 -44.44
CA HIS A 295 48.16 19.85 -45.82
C HIS A 295 49.18 18.71 -46.11
N PRO A 296 49.24 18.22 -47.37
CA PRO A 296 49.70 19.00 -48.52
C PRO A 296 48.73 19.11 -49.70
#